data_AF-A0A9P0JKJ1-F1
#
_entry.id   AF-A0A9P0JKJ1-F1
#
_cell.length_a   1.000
_cell.length_b   1.000
_cell.length_c   1.000
_cell.angle_alpha   90.00
_cell.angle_beta   90.00
_cell.angle_gamma   90.00
#
_symmetry.space_group_name_H-M   'P 1'
#
loop_
_entity.id
_entity.type
_entity.pdbx_description
1 polymer ?
#
loop_
_entity_poly.entity_id
_entity_poly.type
_entity_poly.pdbx_seq_one_letter_code
_entity_poly.pdbx_strand_id
1 'polypeptide(L)'
;MIKSKLLWEFIEGVDVRIKNVTEFLNDICPELEYRVAKIHDPFGPAVVDDTMQLLVISQETIQGGMKINEIRKANDLPELHLLPLQLIDEPNPGPNEEKKISSSNTRIRMLGTVIHPIIPNTKIPRSPYIIGLTGGIASGKSGVAKHLTDLGAHVIYCDDIGHEVYKAGKPCFDALLVYFGKRIIADNGEVNRKILGEIVFSDKKELDKLNSIVWPHILEEVENIINNTDKKVVVVEAAVMLMAGWQNRCHEVWTTVVPRKEVISRLVNRNGLTEEQAVARVEAQPPSTFFVEHANVVFCPYWEVDYTRQQVLKAWELLQGRIAQLHEGKLQCDEGKRH
;
A
#
# COMPACT_ATOMS: atom_id res chain seq x y z
N MET A 1 10.99 -3.39 15.04
CA MET A 1 10.90 -4.85 14.83
C MET A 1 9.93 -5.25 13.71
N ILE A 2 8.76 -4.60 13.55
CA ILE A 2 7.74 -5.07 12.60
C ILE A 2 8.02 -4.68 11.14
N LYS A 3 8.66 -3.53 10.88
CA LYS A 3 8.97 -3.02 9.52
C LYS A 3 9.89 -3.94 8.68
N SER A 4 10.54 -4.92 9.29
CA SER A 4 11.33 -5.93 8.57
C SER A 4 10.50 -7.12 8.08
N LYS A 5 9.25 -7.25 8.54
CA LYS A 5 8.33 -8.28 8.09
C LYS A 5 7.81 -7.95 6.70
N LEU A 6 7.60 -8.98 5.90
CA LEU A 6 6.97 -8.85 4.60
C LEU A 6 5.51 -8.39 4.76
N LEU A 7 5.13 -7.40 3.95
CA LEU A 7 3.79 -6.79 3.97
C LEU A 7 3.41 -6.26 5.36
N TRP A 8 4.35 -5.67 6.07
CA TRP A 8 4.15 -5.18 7.44
C TRP A 8 3.07 -4.08 7.53
N GLU A 9 2.72 -3.47 6.40
CA GLU A 9 1.67 -2.46 6.26
C GLU A 9 0.27 -2.98 6.65
N PHE A 10 0.03 -4.29 6.56
CA PHE A 10 -1.23 -4.90 7.04
C PHE A 10 -1.20 -5.30 8.51
N ILE A 11 -0.08 -5.12 9.21
CA ILE A 11 0.01 -5.49 10.62
C ILE A 11 -0.66 -4.42 11.44
N GLU A 12 -1.73 -4.81 12.12
CA GLU A 12 -2.49 -3.94 13.01
C GLU A 12 -1.61 -3.26 14.06
N GLY A 13 -2.04 -2.04 14.44
CA GLY A 13 -1.46 -1.30 15.55
C GLY A 13 -1.38 -2.15 16.81
N VAL A 14 -0.35 -1.93 17.62
CA VAL A 14 -0.10 -2.76 18.80
C VAL A 14 -1.27 -2.77 19.77
N ASP A 15 -1.96 -1.64 19.94
CA ASP A 15 -3.09 -1.53 20.86
C ASP A 15 -4.30 -2.34 20.38
N VAL A 16 -4.54 -2.36 19.06
CA VAL A 16 -5.58 -3.19 18.44
C VAL A 16 -5.25 -4.68 18.62
N ARG A 17 -4.00 -5.08 18.39
CA ARG A 17 -3.58 -6.48 18.59
C ARG A 17 -3.68 -6.90 20.05
N ILE A 18 -3.30 -6.03 21.00
CA ILE A 18 -3.47 -6.29 22.44
C ILE A 18 -4.95 -6.47 22.77
N LYS A 19 -5.81 -5.56 22.28
CA LYS A 19 -7.25 -5.67 22.48
C LYS A 19 -7.81 -6.99 21.94
N ASN A 20 -7.53 -7.32 20.67
CA ASN A 20 -8.02 -8.53 20.01
C ASN A 20 -7.55 -9.81 20.73
N VAL A 21 -6.30 -9.85 21.17
CA VAL A 21 -5.77 -10.99 21.93
C VAL A 21 -6.43 -11.10 23.31
N THR A 22 -6.59 -9.99 24.02
CA THR A 22 -7.26 -9.98 25.33
C THR A 22 -8.73 -10.42 25.23
N GLU A 23 -9.46 -9.94 24.23
CA GLU A 23 -10.85 -10.36 23.96
C GLU A 23 -10.91 -11.87 23.68
N PHE A 24 -10.07 -12.37 22.78
CA PHE A 24 -9.99 -13.80 22.49
C PHE A 24 -9.67 -14.65 23.72
N LEU A 25 -8.70 -14.23 24.55
CA LEU A 25 -8.31 -14.96 25.76
C LEU A 25 -9.45 -15.02 26.78
N ASN A 26 -10.15 -13.90 26.98
CA ASN A 26 -11.32 -13.83 27.87
C ASN A 26 -12.49 -14.68 27.36
N ASP A 27 -12.68 -14.77 26.04
CA ASP A 27 -13.72 -15.61 25.45
C ASP A 27 -13.44 -17.11 25.63
N ILE A 28 -12.17 -17.51 25.58
CA ILE A 28 -11.76 -18.92 25.67
C ILE A 28 -11.71 -19.43 27.12
N CYS A 29 -11.15 -18.64 28.03
CA CYS A 29 -11.05 -19.02 29.45
C CYS A 29 -11.06 -17.76 30.32
N PRO A 30 -12.24 -17.24 30.72
CA PRO A 30 -12.36 -16.02 31.49
C PRO A 30 -11.87 -16.14 32.95
N GLU A 31 -11.63 -17.35 33.45
CA GLU A 31 -11.22 -17.60 34.82
C GLU A 31 -9.73 -17.30 35.07
N LEU A 32 -8.92 -17.17 34.02
CA LEU A 32 -7.49 -16.86 34.13
C LEU A 32 -7.23 -15.35 34.18
N GLU A 33 -6.23 -14.94 34.97
CA GLU A 33 -5.72 -13.57 34.92
C GLU A 33 -4.74 -13.42 33.74
N TYR A 34 -5.08 -12.55 32.78
CA TYR A 34 -4.22 -12.27 31.63
C TYR A 34 -3.45 -10.96 31.81
N ARG A 35 -2.13 -11.05 31.68
CA ARG A 35 -1.24 -9.89 31.59
C ARG A 35 -0.66 -9.78 30.19
N VAL A 36 -1.32 -9.01 29.34
CA VAL A 36 -0.85 -8.79 27.96
C VAL A 36 0.07 -7.58 27.93
N ALA A 37 1.34 -7.81 27.57
CA ALA A 37 2.36 -6.77 27.54
C ALA A 37 2.92 -6.56 26.12
N LYS A 38 3.24 -5.30 25.80
CA LYS A 38 3.97 -4.96 24.59
C LYS A 38 5.44 -5.38 24.72
N ILE A 39 5.92 -6.13 23.74
CA ILE A 39 7.32 -6.57 23.68
C ILE A 39 8.13 -5.53 22.87
N HIS A 40 9.13 -4.92 23.51
CA HIS A 40 9.98 -3.88 22.93
C HIS A 40 11.35 -4.41 22.49
N ASP A 41 11.85 -5.42 23.17
CA ASP A 41 13.10 -6.13 22.90
C ASP A 41 12.83 -7.61 22.57
N PRO A 42 13.81 -8.37 22.06
CA PRO A 42 13.59 -9.77 21.67
C PRO A 42 13.19 -10.73 22.81
N PHE A 43 13.38 -10.36 24.08
CA PHE A 43 13.19 -11.25 25.23
C PHE A 43 11.95 -10.89 26.06
N GLY A 44 11.61 -9.59 26.14
CA GLY A 44 10.41 -9.11 26.81
C GLY A 44 10.40 -9.40 28.32
N PRO A 45 9.22 -9.62 28.94
CA PRO A 45 9.12 -9.82 30.39
C PRO A 45 9.84 -11.09 30.88
N ALA A 46 10.09 -12.05 29.99
CA ALA A 46 10.66 -13.34 30.33
C ALA A 46 12.09 -13.27 30.93
N VAL A 47 12.81 -12.15 30.79
CA VAL A 47 14.16 -11.98 31.38
C VAL A 47 14.19 -11.07 32.60
N VAL A 48 13.04 -10.55 33.04
CA VAL A 48 12.93 -9.63 34.18
C VAL A 48 11.89 -10.07 35.21
N ASP A 49 10.88 -10.83 34.83
CA ASP A 49 9.83 -11.31 35.72
C ASP A 49 10.29 -12.59 36.45
N ASP A 50 10.48 -12.47 37.76
CA ASP A 50 10.93 -13.55 38.64
C ASP A 50 9.80 -14.52 39.02
N THR A 51 8.55 -14.14 38.78
CA THR A 51 7.36 -14.98 39.06
C THR A 51 7.06 -15.97 37.94
N MET A 52 7.62 -15.77 36.74
CA MET A 52 7.44 -16.69 35.61
C MET A 52 8.11 -18.04 35.88
N GLN A 53 7.38 -19.13 35.58
CA GLN A 53 7.83 -20.51 35.78
C GLN A 53 7.93 -21.31 34.47
N LEU A 54 7.15 -20.94 33.46
CA LEU A 54 7.00 -21.67 32.20
C LEU A 54 7.08 -20.71 31.03
N LEU A 55 7.80 -21.10 29.98
CA LEU A 55 7.81 -20.41 28.69
C LEU A 55 7.30 -21.35 27.61
N VAL A 56 6.13 -21.03 27.06
CA VAL A 56 5.56 -21.76 25.91
C VAL A 56 6.07 -21.13 24.62
N ILE A 57 6.71 -21.94 23.78
CA ILE A 57 7.38 -21.48 22.56
C ILE A 57 7.10 -22.44 21.40
N SER A 58 7.34 -22.00 20.17
CA SER A 58 7.35 -22.92 19.03
C SER A 58 8.63 -23.75 18.99
N GLN A 59 8.57 -24.97 18.45
CA GLN A 59 9.73 -25.87 18.31
C GLN A 59 10.92 -25.18 17.61
N GLU A 60 10.64 -24.36 16.61
CA GLU A 60 11.63 -23.58 15.85
C GLU A 60 12.30 -22.45 16.67
N THR A 61 11.73 -22.04 17.81
CA THR A 61 12.27 -20.97 18.68
C THR A 61 12.91 -21.49 19.97
N ILE A 62 13.12 -22.81 20.10
CA ILE A 62 13.77 -23.43 21.27
C ILE A 62 15.09 -22.75 21.63
N GLN A 63 15.92 -22.42 20.64
CA GLN A 63 17.21 -21.75 20.87
C GLN A 63 17.02 -20.35 21.50
N GLY A 64 15.94 -19.65 21.16
CA GLY A 64 15.58 -18.39 21.81
C GLY A 64 15.17 -18.59 23.27
N GLY A 65 14.41 -19.65 23.57
CA GLY A 65 14.07 -20.03 24.95
C GLY A 65 15.30 -20.40 25.79
N MET A 66 16.24 -21.16 25.22
CA MET A 66 17.52 -21.46 25.87
C MET A 66 18.30 -20.18 26.16
N LYS A 67 18.33 -19.24 25.21
CA LYS A 67 18.98 -17.94 25.40
C LYS A 67 18.35 -17.11 26.51
N ILE A 68 17.03 -17.17 26.67
CA ILE A 68 16.32 -16.53 27.78
C ILE A 68 16.81 -17.10 29.12
N ASN A 69 16.95 -18.43 29.25
CA ASN A 69 17.45 -19.04 30.49
C ASN A 69 18.92 -18.68 30.78
N GLU A 70 19.78 -18.55 29.77
CA GLU A 70 21.14 -18.03 29.96
C GLU A 70 21.13 -16.61 30.55
N ILE A 71 20.27 -15.72 30.04
CA ILE A 71 20.15 -14.34 30.52
C ILE A 71 19.55 -14.31 31.93
N ARG A 72 18.51 -15.11 32.20
CA ARG A 72 17.90 -15.23 33.53
C ARG A 72 18.92 -15.68 34.56
N LYS A 73 19.71 -16.71 34.26
CA LYS A 73 20.79 -17.18 35.13
C LYS A 73 21.86 -16.12 35.39
N ALA A 74 22.22 -15.32 34.38
CA ALA A 74 23.15 -14.22 34.54
C ALA A 74 22.60 -13.07 35.42
N ASN A 75 21.28 -12.97 35.56
CA ASN A 75 20.57 -11.98 36.38
C ASN A 75 20.03 -12.57 37.71
N ASP A 76 20.53 -13.72 38.15
CA ASP A 76 20.08 -14.43 39.37
C ASP A 76 18.58 -14.77 39.40
N LEU A 77 17.96 -14.97 38.23
CA LEU A 77 16.57 -15.40 38.08
C LEU A 77 16.45 -16.93 37.89
N PRO A 78 15.38 -17.57 38.41
CA PRO A 78 15.15 -19.00 38.19
C PRO A 78 14.98 -19.34 36.71
N GLU A 79 15.51 -20.47 36.25
CA GLU A 79 15.29 -20.95 34.88
C GLU A 79 13.82 -21.26 34.62
N LEU A 80 13.33 -20.91 33.42
CA LEU A 80 11.97 -21.25 32.97
C LEU A 80 11.95 -22.68 32.45
N HIS A 81 10.90 -23.43 32.78
CA HIS A 81 10.59 -24.66 32.07
C HIS A 81 10.17 -24.29 30.64
N LEU A 82 10.88 -24.81 29.64
CA LEU A 82 10.57 -24.56 28.24
C LEU A 82 9.60 -25.62 27.72
N LEU A 83 8.42 -25.20 27.28
CA LEU A 83 7.43 -26.08 26.64
C LEU A 83 7.38 -25.79 25.14
N PRO A 84 8.08 -26.57 24.30
CA PRO A 84 8.03 -26.39 22.87
C PRO A 84 6.78 -27.03 22.26
N LEU A 85 6.10 -26.27 21.40
CA LEU A 85 4.93 -26.70 20.65
C LEU A 85 5.26 -26.84 19.17
N GLN A 86 4.76 -27.91 18.55
CA GLN A 86 4.76 -28.03 17.10
C GLN A 86 3.72 -27.09 16.51
N LEU A 87 4.11 -26.36 15.47
CA LEU A 87 3.18 -25.51 14.73
C LEU A 87 2.38 -26.37 13.75
N ILE A 88 1.15 -25.94 13.50
CA ILE A 88 0.24 -26.63 12.59
C ILE A 88 0.62 -26.25 11.16
N ASP A 89 0.67 -27.26 10.28
CA ASP A 89 0.89 -27.06 8.86
C ASP A 89 -0.30 -26.37 8.20
N GLU A 90 -0.01 -25.47 7.26
CA GLU A 90 -1.00 -24.90 6.36
C GLU A 90 -1.48 -26.00 5.40
N PRO A 91 -2.79 -26.29 5.31
CA PRO A 91 -3.28 -27.42 4.52
C PRO A 91 -2.92 -27.36 3.04
N ASN A 92 -2.99 -26.16 2.43
CA ASN A 92 -2.72 -25.94 1.02
C ASN A 92 -1.98 -24.60 0.84
N PRO A 93 -0.68 -24.53 1.15
CA PRO A 93 0.07 -23.30 1.04
C PRO A 93 0.23 -22.90 -0.43
N GLY A 94 0.04 -21.61 -0.71
CA GLY A 94 0.39 -21.02 -2.00
C GLY A 94 1.91 -21.09 -2.28
N PRO A 95 2.34 -20.81 -3.53
CA PRO A 95 3.75 -20.95 -3.93
C PRO A 95 4.72 -20.06 -3.13
N ASN A 96 4.23 -18.92 -2.64
CA ASN A 96 5.00 -17.94 -1.88
C ASN A 96 4.66 -17.94 -0.37
N GLU A 97 3.89 -18.92 0.10
CA GLU A 97 3.44 -19.03 1.48
C GLU A 97 4.35 -19.94 2.32
N GLU A 98 4.40 -19.68 3.62
CA GLU A 98 5.04 -20.55 4.59
C GLU A 98 4.27 -21.88 4.70
N LYS A 99 4.99 -22.99 4.93
CA LYS A 99 4.37 -24.32 5.10
C LYS A 99 3.48 -24.44 6.34
N LYS A 100 3.72 -23.60 7.35
CA LYS A 100 2.95 -23.54 8.59
C LYS A 100 1.90 -22.44 8.53
N ILE A 101 0.87 -22.56 9.35
CA ILE A 101 -0.06 -21.46 9.58
C ILE A 101 0.72 -20.26 10.12
N SER A 102 0.64 -19.14 9.41
CA SER A 102 1.37 -17.92 9.77
C SER A 102 0.58 -16.68 9.42
N SER A 103 0.79 -15.61 10.19
CA SER A 103 0.23 -14.29 9.83
C SER A 103 0.79 -13.76 8.50
N SER A 104 1.97 -14.21 8.08
CA SER A 104 2.55 -13.89 6.77
C SER A 104 1.64 -14.39 5.65
N ASN A 105 1.20 -15.65 5.73
CA ASN A 105 0.27 -16.23 4.74
C ASN A 105 -1.03 -15.44 4.67
N THR A 106 -1.60 -15.05 5.82
CA THR A 106 -2.81 -14.22 5.85
C THR A 106 -2.62 -12.91 5.09
N ARG A 107 -1.51 -12.19 5.34
CA ARG A 107 -1.22 -10.92 4.63
C ARG A 107 -1.01 -11.13 3.14
N ILE A 108 -0.37 -12.23 2.74
CA ILE A 108 -0.20 -12.59 1.32
C ILE A 108 -1.56 -12.84 0.66
N ARG A 109 -2.46 -13.58 1.32
CA ARG A 109 -3.81 -13.90 0.80
C ARG A 109 -4.71 -12.68 0.66
N MET A 110 -4.46 -11.61 1.42
CA MET A 110 -5.17 -10.33 1.29
C MET A 110 -4.86 -9.61 -0.02
N LEU A 111 -3.73 -9.88 -0.67
CA LEU A 111 -3.39 -9.25 -1.95
C LEU A 111 -4.44 -9.57 -3.03
N GLY A 112 -4.79 -8.54 -3.80
CA GLY A 112 -5.85 -8.62 -4.81
C GLY A 112 -7.26 -8.81 -4.25
N THR A 113 -7.48 -8.63 -2.94
CA THR A 113 -8.82 -8.60 -2.32
C THR A 113 -9.18 -7.21 -1.83
N VAL A 114 -10.46 -7.00 -1.51
CA VAL A 114 -10.92 -5.76 -0.86
C VAL A 114 -10.53 -5.82 0.61
N ILE A 115 -9.61 -4.95 1.02
CA ILE A 115 -9.08 -4.88 2.39
C ILE A 115 -9.73 -3.78 3.22
N HIS A 116 -10.28 -2.75 2.55
CA HIS A 116 -11.04 -1.68 3.18
C HIS A 116 -12.39 -1.54 2.48
N PRO A 117 -13.49 -1.33 3.22
CA PRO A 117 -14.82 -1.21 2.66
C PRO A 117 -14.88 -0.16 1.55
N ILE A 118 -15.65 -0.48 0.50
CA ILE A 118 -15.88 0.43 -0.62
C ILE A 118 -17.08 1.29 -0.28
N ILE A 119 -16.85 2.59 -0.13
CA ILE A 119 -17.90 3.55 0.19
C ILE A 119 -18.45 4.11 -1.14
N PRO A 120 -19.75 3.93 -1.45
CA PRO A 120 -20.33 4.43 -2.71
C PRO A 120 -20.15 5.94 -2.86
N ASN A 121 -19.57 6.36 -3.99
CA ASN A 121 -19.39 7.76 -4.32
C ASN A 121 -20.59 8.25 -5.15
N THR A 122 -21.52 8.96 -4.51
CA THR A 122 -22.74 9.48 -5.17
C THR A 122 -22.51 10.69 -6.07
N LYS A 123 -21.29 11.24 -6.09
CA LYS A 123 -20.94 12.45 -6.86
C LYS A 123 -20.43 12.13 -8.27
N ILE A 124 -20.18 10.86 -8.58
CA ILE A 124 -19.70 10.41 -9.90
C ILE A 124 -20.74 9.49 -10.55
N PRO A 125 -20.80 9.43 -11.89
CA PRO A 125 -21.65 8.47 -12.60
C PRO A 125 -21.27 7.03 -12.24
N ARG A 126 -22.26 6.13 -12.19
CA ARG A 126 -22.04 4.69 -11.91
C ARG A 126 -21.26 3.95 -13.00
N SER A 127 -21.21 4.52 -14.21
CA SER A 127 -20.50 3.96 -15.36
C SER A 127 -19.82 5.09 -16.13
N PRO A 128 -18.57 4.90 -16.60
CA PRO A 128 -17.74 3.72 -16.36
C PRO A 128 -17.30 3.58 -14.90
N TYR A 129 -16.95 2.37 -14.48
CA TYR A 129 -16.41 2.13 -13.14
C TYR A 129 -14.95 2.60 -13.07
N ILE A 130 -14.71 3.67 -12.33
CA ILE A 130 -13.41 4.35 -12.20
C ILE A 130 -12.62 3.80 -11.00
N ILE A 131 -11.41 3.31 -11.26
CA ILE A 131 -10.43 2.87 -10.27
C ILE A 131 -9.26 3.86 -10.26
N GLY A 132 -8.90 4.38 -9.10
CA GLY A 132 -7.66 5.13 -8.93
C GLY A 132 -6.51 4.19 -8.61
N LEU A 133 -5.55 4.00 -9.52
CA LEU A 133 -4.34 3.20 -9.27
C LEU A 133 -3.19 4.10 -8.81
N THR A 134 -2.65 3.82 -7.63
CA THR A 134 -1.57 4.61 -7.01
C THR A 134 -0.54 3.74 -6.32
N GLY A 135 0.38 4.35 -5.57
CA GLY A 135 1.49 3.68 -4.90
C GLY A 135 2.80 4.47 -5.01
N GLY A 136 3.72 4.14 -4.11
CA GLY A 136 5.02 4.81 -4.02
C GLY A 136 5.89 4.67 -5.28
N ILE A 137 7.00 5.38 -5.30
CA ILE A 137 8.03 5.29 -6.35
C ILE A 137 8.53 3.84 -6.48
N ALA A 138 8.78 3.39 -7.71
CA ALA A 138 9.27 2.05 -8.03
C ALA A 138 8.48 0.85 -7.43
N SER A 139 7.25 1.08 -6.98
CA SER A 139 6.38 0.05 -6.39
C SER A 139 5.72 -0.89 -7.40
N GLY A 140 5.85 -0.64 -8.70
CA GLY A 140 5.38 -1.54 -9.76
C GLY A 140 3.99 -1.24 -10.34
N LYS A 141 3.41 -0.06 -10.05
CA LYS A 141 2.13 0.42 -10.60
C LYS A 141 1.93 0.16 -12.09
N SER A 142 2.89 0.58 -12.93
CA SER A 142 2.78 0.43 -14.39
C SER A 142 2.68 -1.03 -14.84
N GLY A 143 3.24 -1.99 -14.07
CA GLY A 143 3.09 -3.42 -14.34
C GLY A 143 1.67 -3.92 -14.06
N VAL A 144 1.08 -3.49 -12.93
CA VAL A 144 -0.33 -3.77 -12.60
C VAL A 144 -1.26 -3.11 -13.64
N ALA A 145 -0.99 -1.87 -14.01
CA ALA A 145 -1.74 -1.13 -15.02
C ALA A 145 -1.76 -1.87 -16.36
N LYS A 146 -0.60 -2.37 -16.81
CA LYS A 146 -0.50 -3.18 -18.04
C LYS A 146 -1.40 -4.43 -17.98
N HIS A 147 -1.37 -5.17 -16.88
CA HIS A 147 -2.22 -6.35 -16.73
C HIS A 147 -3.72 -5.99 -16.74
N LEU A 148 -4.11 -4.81 -16.21
CA LEU A 148 -5.49 -4.34 -16.29
C LEU A 148 -5.91 -3.95 -17.71
N THR A 149 -5.00 -3.36 -18.49
CA THR A 149 -5.21 -3.15 -19.93
C THR A 149 -5.47 -4.47 -20.65
N ASP A 150 -4.66 -5.50 -20.38
CA ASP A 150 -4.79 -6.83 -21.00
C ASP A 150 -6.16 -7.49 -20.67
N LEU A 151 -6.76 -7.13 -19.52
CA LEU A 151 -8.09 -7.58 -19.09
C LEU A 151 -9.25 -6.72 -19.63
N GLY A 152 -8.94 -5.66 -20.39
CA GLY A 152 -9.91 -4.84 -21.11
C GLY A 152 -10.27 -3.52 -20.45
N ALA A 153 -9.58 -3.11 -19.37
CA ALA A 153 -9.75 -1.78 -18.79
C ALA A 153 -9.17 -0.69 -19.71
N HIS A 154 -9.77 0.50 -19.70
CA HIS A 154 -9.12 1.69 -20.25
C HIS A 154 -8.18 2.28 -19.20
N VAL A 155 -6.87 2.27 -19.43
CA VAL A 155 -5.90 2.85 -18.50
C VAL A 155 -5.49 4.24 -18.96
N ILE A 156 -5.65 5.21 -18.07
CA ILE A 156 -5.24 6.61 -18.24
C ILE A 156 -3.98 6.83 -17.41
N TYR A 157 -2.86 7.15 -18.05
CA TYR A 157 -1.60 7.44 -17.38
C TYR A 157 -1.46 8.95 -17.13
N CYS A 158 -1.68 9.38 -15.88
CA CYS A 158 -1.65 10.79 -15.51
C CYS A 158 -0.27 11.43 -15.68
N ASP A 159 0.81 10.66 -15.51
CA ASP A 159 2.18 11.15 -15.71
C ASP A 159 2.42 11.54 -17.19
N ASP A 160 1.83 10.81 -18.13
CA ASP A 160 1.91 11.13 -19.56
C ASP A 160 1.08 12.38 -19.90
N ILE A 161 -0.15 12.45 -19.38
CA ILE A 161 -1.02 13.64 -19.53
C ILE A 161 -0.33 14.88 -18.95
N GLY A 162 0.35 14.73 -17.81
CA GLY A 162 1.10 15.81 -17.17
C GLY A 162 2.11 16.48 -18.10
N HIS A 163 2.71 15.75 -19.04
CA HIS A 163 3.61 16.34 -20.04
C HIS A 163 2.87 17.06 -21.18
N GLU A 164 1.65 16.65 -21.48
CA GLU A 164 0.86 17.18 -22.59
C GLU A 164 0.12 18.47 -22.22
N VAL A 165 -0.34 18.58 -20.96
CA VAL A 165 -1.19 19.70 -20.52
C VAL A 165 -0.52 21.06 -20.58
N TYR A 166 0.81 21.12 -20.47
CA TYR A 166 1.58 22.36 -20.53
C TYR A 166 2.41 22.52 -21.80
N LYS A 167 2.11 21.80 -22.89
CA LYS A 167 2.70 22.10 -24.19
C LYS A 167 2.39 23.53 -24.64
N ALA A 168 3.26 24.12 -25.44
CA ALA A 168 3.07 25.46 -25.98
C ALA A 168 1.67 25.62 -26.60
N GLY A 169 0.99 26.73 -26.25
CA GLY A 169 -0.37 27.03 -26.70
C GLY A 169 -1.51 26.44 -25.85
N LYS A 170 -1.21 25.71 -24.77
CA LYS A 170 -2.21 25.25 -23.79
C LYS A 170 -2.38 26.26 -22.64
N PRO A 171 -3.56 26.36 -22.01
CA PRO A 171 -3.79 27.25 -20.87
C PRO A 171 -2.81 27.04 -19.70
N CYS A 172 -2.43 25.79 -19.43
CA CYS A 172 -1.46 25.48 -18.37
C CYS A 172 -0.07 26.08 -18.69
N PHE A 173 0.34 26.13 -19.96
CA PHE A 173 1.62 26.73 -20.36
C PHE A 173 1.65 28.22 -20.00
N ASP A 174 0.57 28.95 -20.31
CA ASP A 174 0.47 30.38 -20.00
C ASP A 174 0.48 30.62 -18.49
N ALA A 175 -0.22 29.79 -17.71
CA ALA A 175 -0.22 29.87 -16.26
C ALA A 175 1.18 29.62 -15.65
N LEU A 176 1.94 28.66 -16.20
CA LEU A 176 3.33 28.43 -15.80
C LEU A 176 4.23 29.61 -16.17
N LEU A 177 4.04 30.20 -17.36
CA LEU A 177 4.81 31.35 -17.82
C LEU A 177 4.58 32.58 -16.93
N VAL A 178 3.34 32.80 -16.48
CA VAL A 178 2.99 33.90 -15.56
C VAL A 178 3.73 33.77 -14.23
N TYR A 179 3.83 32.55 -13.68
CA TYR A 179 4.46 32.35 -12.37
C TYR A 179 5.98 32.18 -12.44
N PHE A 180 6.46 31.25 -13.27
CA PHE A 180 7.88 30.90 -13.34
C PHE A 180 8.68 31.80 -14.29
N GLY A 181 8.00 32.55 -15.18
CA GLY A 181 8.63 33.42 -16.16
C GLY A 181 9.27 32.69 -17.33
N LYS A 182 9.85 33.45 -18.27
CA LYS A 182 10.48 32.90 -19.49
C LYS A 182 11.70 32.01 -19.24
N ARG A 183 12.26 32.01 -18.02
CA ARG A 183 13.43 31.18 -17.66
C ARG A 183 13.18 29.69 -17.79
N ILE A 184 11.90 29.26 -17.72
CA ILE A 184 11.52 27.85 -17.88
C ILE A 184 11.23 27.47 -19.34
N ILE A 185 11.44 28.36 -20.31
CA ILE A 185 11.16 28.12 -21.72
C ILE A 185 12.47 27.83 -22.46
N ALA A 186 12.51 26.76 -23.25
CA ALA A 186 13.62 26.42 -24.10
C ALA A 186 13.57 27.19 -25.44
N ASP A 187 14.67 27.15 -26.20
CA ASP A 187 14.80 27.86 -27.48
C ASP A 187 13.75 27.44 -28.53
N ASN A 188 13.19 26.23 -28.39
CA ASN A 188 12.12 25.73 -29.26
C ASN A 188 10.72 26.22 -28.86
N GLY A 189 10.60 27.07 -27.83
CA GLY A 189 9.33 27.61 -27.34
C GLY A 189 8.57 26.71 -26.36
N GLU A 190 9.08 25.51 -26.05
CA GLU A 190 8.46 24.59 -25.10
C GLU A 190 9.01 24.76 -23.68
N VAL A 191 8.31 24.19 -22.69
CA VAL A 191 8.80 24.14 -21.31
C VAL A 191 10.08 23.30 -21.23
N ASN A 192 11.17 23.92 -20.76
CA ASN A 192 12.40 23.24 -20.39
C ASN A 192 12.20 22.47 -19.08
N ARG A 193 11.77 21.21 -19.19
CA ARG A 193 11.50 20.31 -18.06
C ARG A 193 12.70 20.11 -17.13
N LYS A 194 13.93 20.19 -17.65
CA LYS A 194 15.14 20.08 -16.84
C LYS A 194 15.26 21.28 -15.90
N ILE A 195 15.17 22.49 -16.44
CA ILE A 195 15.22 23.73 -15.66
C ILE A 195 14.05 23.81 -14.68
N LEU A 196 12.82 23.51 -15.14
CA LEU A 196 11.66 23.49 -14.27
C LEU A 196 11.83 22.48 -13.12
N GLY A 197 12.32 21.28 -13.43
CA GLY A 197 12.66 20.25 -12.44
C GLY A 197 13.68 20.73 -11.41
N GLU A 198 14.77 21.34 -11.84
CA GLU A 198 15.79 21.91 -10.94
C GLU A 198 15.20 22.94 -9.97
N ILE A 199 14.32 23.83 -10.45
CA ILE A 199 13.64 24.82 -9.62
C ILE A 199 12.74 24.11 -8.59
N VAL A 200 11.82 23.25 -9.03
CA VAL A 200 10.79 22.70 -8.14
C VAL A 200 11.32 21.62 -7.20
N PHE A 201 12.35 20.86 -7.59
CA PHE A 201 12.95 19.86 -6.69
C PHE A 201 13.91 20.49 -5.67
N SER A 202 14.30 21.75 -5.84
CA SER A 202 15.10 22.49 -4.86
C SER A 202 14.27 23.24 -3.82
N ASP A 203 13.01 23.57 -4.12
CA ASP A 203 12.10 24.30 -3.22
C ASP A 203 10.70 23.67 -3.19
N LYS A 204 10.30 23.17 -2.02
CA LYS A 204 8.98 22.59 -1.80
C LYS A 204 7.83 23.56 -2.13
N LYS A 205 7.99 24.86 -1.88
CA LYS A 205 6.95 25.86 -2.22
C LYS A 205 6.75 25.98 -3.72
N GLU A 206 7.84 25.91 -4.48
CA GLU A 206 7.79 25.96 -5.95
C GLU A 206 7.17 24.67 -6.51
N LEU A 207 7.46 23.50 -5.91
CA LEU A 207 6.78 22.25 -6.25
C LEU A 207 5.29 22.29 -5.95
N ASP A 208 4.90 22.76 -4.77
CA ASP A 208 3.48 22.90 -4.39
C ASP A 208 2.76 23.86 -5.35
N LYS A 209 3.45 24.94 -5.76
CA LYS A 209 2.89 25.87 -6.74
C LYS A 209 2.73 25.25 -8.12
N LEU A 210 3.76 24.56 -8.62
CA LEU A 210 3.68 23.82 -9.89
C LEU A 210 2.49 22.87 -9.88
N ASN A 211 2.38 22.06 -8.83
CA ASN A 211 1.28 21.11 -8.65
C ASN A 211 -0.08 21.81 -8.64
N SER A 212 -0.22 22.96 -7.96
CA SER A 212 -1.47 23.72 -7.92
C SER A 212 -1.92 24.25 -9.29
N ILE A 213 -0.95 24.51 -10.19
CA ILE A 213 -1.22 24.97 -11.55
C ILE A 213 -1.56 23.78 -12.45
N VAL A 214 -0.77 22.71 -12.39
CA VAL A 214 -0.82 21.60 -13.35
C VAL A 214 -1.94 20.61 -13.05
N TRP A 215 -2.16 20.25 -11.77
CA TRP A 215 -3.11 19.20 -11.40
C TRP A 215 -4.56 19.44 -11.87
N PRO A 216 -5.12 20.68 -11.79
CA PRO A 216 -6.45 20.94 -12.34
C PRO A 216 -6.57 20.62 -13.83
N HIS A 217 -5.54 20.94 -14.62
CA HIS A 217 -5.54 20.66 -16.06
C HIS A 217 -5.37 19.17 -16.38
N ILE A 218 -4.59 18.43 -15.57
CA ILE A 218 -4.53 16.96 -15.71
C ILE A 218 -5.90 16.36 -15.42
N LEU A 219 -6.55 16.79 -14.34
CA LEU A 219 -7.86 16.24 -13.96
C LEU A 219 -8.93 16.53 -15.02
N GLU A 220 -8.94 17.73 -15.60
CA GLU A 220 -9.83 18.10 -16.71
C GLU A 220 -9.65 17.16 -17.91
N GLU A 221 -8.41 16.89 -18.32
CA GLU A 221 -8.13 15.97 -19.43
C GLU A 221 -8.54 14.52 -19.09
N VAL A 222 -8.29 14.08 -17.86
CA VAL A 222 -8.73 12.75 -17.39
C VAL A 222 -10.26 12.64 -17.44
N GLU A 223 -10.99 13.65 -16.97
CA GLU A 223 -12.45 13.68 -17.03
C GLU A 223 -12.96 13.67 -18.48
N ASN A 224 -12.30 14.41 -19.38
CA ASN A 224 -12.61 14.37 -20.82
C ASN A 224 -12.42 12.96 -21.40
N ILE A 225 -11.33 12.27 -21.09
CA ILE A 225 -11.08 10.90 -21.56
C ILE A 225 -12.13 9.93 -21.00
N ILE A 226 -12.46 10.05 -19.71
CA ILE A 226 -13.49 9.23 -19.06
C ILE A 226 -14.85 9.41 -19.74
N ASN A 227 -15.24 10.65 -20.04
CA ASN A 227 -16.54 10.94 -20.64
C ASN A 227 -16.68 10.46 -22.09
N ASN A 228 -15.56 10.23 -22.78
CA ASN A 228 -15.53 9.81 -24.19
C ASN A 228 -15.19 8.31 -24.38
N THR A 229 -15.00 7.56 -23.30
CA THR A 229 -14.67 6.13 -23.38
C THR A 229 -15.94 5.25 -23.45
N ASP A 230 -15.86 4.16 -24.21
CA ASP A 230 -16.89 3.12 -24.28
C ASP A 230 -16.62 1.96 -23.30
N LYS A 231 -15.49 1.98 -22.61
CA LYS A 231 -15.08 0.92 -21.69
C LYS A 231 -15.87 0.99 -20.40
N LYS A 232 -16.27 -0.19 -19.89
CA LYS A 232 -17.00 -0.30 -18.62
C LYS A 232 -16.14 -0.02 -17.39
N VAL A 233 -14.82 -0.17 -17.50
CA VAL A 233 -13.87 0.06 -16.41
C VAL A 233 -12.77 0.97 -16.90
N VAL A 234 -12.52 2.04 -16.15
CA VAL A 234 -11.42 2.98 -16.37
C VAL A 234 -10.50 2.94 -15.17
N VAL A 235 -9.19 2.88 -15.41
CA VAL A 235 -8.15 2.96 -14.39
C VAL A 235 -7.39 4.26 -14.58
N VAL A 236 -7.44 5.14 -13.61
CA VAL A 236 -6.66 6.37 -13.56
C VAL A 236 -5.38 6.06 -12.78
N GLU A 237 -4.25 5.91 -13.48
CA GLU A 237 -2.95 5.66 -12.86
C GLU A 237 -2.26 6.99 -12.57
N ALA A 238 -2.06 7.29 -11.28
CA ALA A 238 -1.35 8.49 -10.86
C ALA A 238 -0.52 8.25 -9.60
N ALA A 239 0.76 8.58 -9.68
CA ALA A 239 1.60 8.66 -8.48
C ALA A 239 1.06 9.67 -7.46
N VAL A 240 0.41 10.75 -7.93
CA VAL A 240 -0.12 11.83 -7.09
C VAL A 240 -1.56 11.63 -6.61
N MET A 241 -2.23 10.53 -6.98
CA MET A 241 -3.66 10.26 -6.73
C MET A 241 -4.17 10.76 -5.37
N LEU A 242 -3.54 10.30 -4.28
CA LEU A 242 -3.96 10.59 -2.91
C LEU A 242 -3.61 12.02 -2.48
N MET A 243 -2.43 12.50 -2.89
CA MET A 243 -1.93 13.83 -2.54
C MET A 243 -2.71 14.94 -3.26
N ALA A 244 -3.19 14.66 -4.47
CA ALA A 244 -4.00 15.57 -5.27
C ALA A 244 -5.50 15.50 -4.92
N GLY A 245 -5.93 14.59 -4.04
CA GLY A 245 -7.33 14.43 -3.67
C GLY A 245 -8.21 13.78 -4.76
N TRP A 246 -7.59 13.15 -5.77
CA TRP A 246 -8.28 12.57 -6.93
C TRP A 246 -9.00 11.26 -6.61
N GLN A 247 -8.72 10.63 -5.47
CA GLN A 247 -9.51 9.51 -4.97
C GLN A 247 -11.01 9.84 -4.86
N ASN A 248 -11.35 11.12 -4.63
CA ASN A 248 -12.74 11.58 -4.58
C ASN A 248 -13.46 11.54 -5.93
N ARG A 249 -12.74 11.26 -7.02
CA ARG A 249 -13.27 11.07 -8.38
C ARG A 249 -13.29 9.60 -8.81
N CYS A 250 -12.96 8.69 -7.89
CA CYS A 250 -12.92 7.26 -8.13
C CYS A 250 -14.03 6.54 -7.34
N HIS A 251 -14.35 5.31 -7.76
CA HIS A 251 -15.21 4.40 -6.99
C HIS A 251 -14.39 3.59 -5.97
N GLU A 252 -13.17 3.21 -6.35
CA GLU A 252 -12.22 2.49 -5.51
C GLU A 252 -10.80 3.00 -5.77
N VAL A 253 -9.94 2.89 -4.76
CA VAL A 253 -8.50 3.15 -4.87
C VAL A 253 -7.73 1.84 -4.75
N TRP A 254 -6.87 1.58 -5.71
CA TRP A 254 -6.01 0.42 -5.75
C TRP A 254 -4.55 0.89 -5.62
N THR A 255 -3.72 0.12 -4.93
CA THR A 255 -2.32 0.50 -4.71
C THR A 255 -1.34 -0.65 -4.85
N THR A 256 -0.07 -0.32 -5.10
CA THR A 256 1.02 -1.29 -5.11
C THR A 256 2.02 -1.01 -3.97
N VAL A 257 2.43 -2.05 -3.25
CA VAL A 257 3.46 -1.99 -2.20
C VAL A 257 4.53 -3.05 -2.45
N VAL A 258 5.79 -2.71 -2.17
CA VAL A 258 6.91 -3.67 -2.17
C VAL A 258 7.85 -3.31 -1.03
N PRO A 259 8.68 -4.26 -0.54
CA PRO A 259 9.63 -3.98 0.54
C PRO A 259 10.53 -2.79 0.23
N ARG A 260 10.79 -1.93 1.23
CA ARG A 260 11.64 -0.73 1.07
C ARG A 260 12.99 -1.02 0.41
N LYS A 261 13.64 -2.13 0.77
CA LYS A 261 14.91 -2.55 0.18
C LYS A 261 14.79 -2.81 -1.33
N GLU A 262 13.67 -3.38 -1.76
CA GLU A 262 13.39 -3.62 -3.17
C GLU A 262 13.15 -2.31 -3.92
N VAL A 263 12.41 -1.36 -3.34
CA VAL A 263 12.22 -0.02 -3.93
C VAL A 263 13.56 0.65 -4.21
N ILE A 264 14.46 0.64 -3.22
CA ILE A 264 15.81 1.23 -3.34
C ILE A 264 16.61 0.51 -4.43
N SER A 265 16.62 -0.83 -4.41
CA SER A 265 17.32 -1.63 -5.42
C SER A 265 16.84 -1.31 -6.85
N ARG A 266 15.52 -1.21 -7.06
CA ARG A 266 14.92 -0.85 -8.35
C ARG A 266 15.35 0.54 -8.81
N LEU A 267 15.39 1.51 -7.90
CA LEU A 267 15.82 2.88 -8.21
C LEU A 267 17.29 2.95 -8.60
N VAL A 268 18.17 2.24 -7.89
CA VAL A 268 19.59 2.17 -8.23
C VAL A 268 19.77 1.52 -9.61
N ASN A 269 19.18 0.34 -9.82
CA ASN A 269 19.39 -0.46 -11.03
C ASN A 269 18.74 0.14 -12.28
N ARG A 270 17.53 0.68 -12.18
CA ARG A 270 16.78 1.19 -13.34
C ARG A 270 17.12 2.63 -13.66
N ASN A 271 17.35 3.46 -12.64
CA ASN A 271 17.52 4.91 -12.81
C ASN A 271 18.97 5.38 -12.67
N GLY A 272 19.92 4.48 -12.39
CA GLY A 272 21.34 4.81 -12.26
C GLY A 272 21.65 5.74 -11.09
N LEU A 273 20.80 5.72 -10.05
CA LEU A 273 20.96 6.56 -8.86
C LEU A 273 21.97 5.92 -7.89
N THR A 274 22.63 6.73 -7.07
CA THR A 274 23.32 6.20 -5.88
C THR A 274 22.30 5.72 -4.85
N GLU A 275 22.72 4.87 -3.92
CA GLU A 275 21.85 4.38 -2.85
C GLU A 275 21.30 5.55 -2.01
N GLU A 276 22.13 6.55 -1.71
CA GLU A 276 21.73 7.74 -0.94
C GLU A 276 20.67 8.55 -1.67
N GLN A 277 20.82 8.73 -2.99
CA GLN A 277 19.83 9.40 -3.82
C GLN A 277 18.52 8.63 -3.89
N ALA A 278 18.60 7.29 -4.02
CA ALA A 278 17.41 6.43 -4.01
C ALA A 278 16.68 6.51 -2.66
N VAL A 279 17.40 6.43 -1.54
CA VAL A 279 16.84 6.60 -0.19
C VAL A 279 16.18 7.97 -0.04
N ALA A 280 16.86 9.06 -0.42
CA ALA A 280 16.30 10.40 -0.33
C ALA A 280 14.98 10.55 -1.10
N ARG A 281 14.86 9.92 -2.28
CA ARG A 281 13.61 9.91 -3.05
C ARG A 281 12.49 9.11 -2.39
N VAL A 282 12.81 7.98 -1.75
CA VAL A 282 11.82 7.18 -1.01
C VAL A 282 11.30 7.95 0.20
N GLU A 283 12.19 8.58 0.97
CA GLU A 283 11.81 9.33 2.19
C GLU A 283 11.12 10.66 1.88
N ALA A 284 11.22 11.18 0.66
CA ALA A 284 10.47 12.36 0.21
C ALA A 284 8.97 12.07 -0.02
N GLN A 285 8.58 10.81 -0.10
CA GLN A 285 7.19 10.39 -0.29
C GLN A 285 6.53 9.96 1.03
N PRO A 286 5.19 9.99 1.12
CA PRO A 286 4.49 9.35 2.22
C PRO A 286 4.91 7.88 2.38
N PRO A 287 4.91 7.35 3.61
CA PRO A 287 5.25 5.94 3.86
C PRO A 287 4.26 5.00 3.17
N SER A 288 4.66 3.75 2.93
CA SER A 288 3.79 2.74 2.29
C SER A 288 2.45 2.52 3.02
N THR A 289 2.43 2.69 4.35
CA THR A 289 1.21 2.62 5.16
C THR A 289 0.18 3.67 4.76
N PHE A 290 0.61 4.89 4.40
CA PHE A 290 -0.29 5.93 3.91
C PHE A 290 -1.07 5.47 2.67
N PHE A 291 -0.41 4.77 1.75
CA PHE A 291 -1.09 4.25 0.57
C PHE A 291 -2.03 3.08 0.89
N VAL A 292 -1.63 2.18 1.79
CA VAL A 292 -2.46 1.03 2.19
C VAL A 292 -3.71 1.48 2.93
N GLU A 293 -3.58 2.42 3.87
CA GLU A 293 -4.70 3.00 4.65
C GLU A 293 -5.79 3.63 3.78
N HIS A 294 -5.42 4.15 2.60
CA HIS A 294 -6.35 4.81 1.67
C HIS A 294 -6.73 3.96 0.46
N ALA A 295 -6.32 2.69 0.42
CA ALA A 295 -6.61 1.78 -0.69
C ALA A 295 -7.67 0.75 -0.31
N ASN A 296 -8.57 0.45 -1.24
CA ASN A 296 -9.51 -0.67 -1.15
C ASN A 296 -8.84 -1.98 -1.52
N VAL A 297 -7.91 -1.98 -2.47
CA VAL A 297 -7.18 -3.18 -2.94
C VAL A 297 -5.69 -2.90 -2.98
N VAL A 298 -4.89 -3.88 -2.53
CA VAL A 298 -3.43 -3.79 -2.53
C VAL A 298 -2.82 -4.93 -3.35
N PHE A 299 -1.80 -4.60 -4.15
CA PHE A 299 -0.96 -5.55 -4.88
C PHE A 299 0.48 -5.48 -4.38
N CYS A 300 1.19 -6.59 -4.52
CA CYS A 300 2.62 -6.67 -4.22
C CYS A 300 3.37 -7.31 -5.38
N PRO A 301 3.88 -6.51 -6.34
CA PRO A 301 4.72 -6.99 -7.42
C PRO A 301 6.16 -7.18 -6.95
N TYR A 302 6.34 -7.93 -5.86
CA TYR A 302 7.66 -8.27 -5.29
C TYR A 302 8.21 -9.58 -5.85
N TRP A 303 7.33 -10.54 -6.08
CA TRP A 303 7.65 -11.86 -6.63
C TRP A 303 7.61 -11.86 -8.16
N GLU A 304 7.55 -13.04 -8.77
CA GLU A 304 7.49 -13.24 -10.21
C GLU A 304 6.31 -12.49 -10.85
N VAL A 305 6.50 -12.08 -12.11
CA VAL A 305 5.48 -11.37 -12.89
C VAL A 305 4.16 -12.13 -12.93
N ASP A 306 4.22 -13.46 -13.07
CA ASP A 306 3.02 -14.30 -13.06
C ASP A 306 2.27 -14.27 -11.72
N TYR A 307 2.98 -14.14 -10.60
CA TYR A 307 2.32 -14.00 -9.30
C TYR A 307 1.60 -12.65 -9.18
N THR A 308 2.18 -11.58 -9.73
CA THR A 308 1.49 -10.28 -9.84
C THR A 308 0.24 -10.40 -10.70
N ARG A 309 0.34 -11.09 -11.85
CA ARG A 309 -0.80 -11.35 -12.75
C ARG A 309 -1.93 -12.08 -12.03
N GLN A 310 -1.63 -13.08 -11.21
CA GLN A 310 -2.63 -13.79 -10.40
C GLN A 310 -3.36 -12.87 -9.42
N GLN A 311 -2.63 -11.96 -8.74
CA GLN A 311 -3.26 -10.97 -7.85
C GLN A 311 -4.21 -10.04 -8.63
N VAL A 312 -3.80 -9.58 -9.82
CA VAL A 312 -4.61 -8.70 -10.67
C VAL A 312 -5.85 -9.43 -11.19
N LEU A 313 -5.73 -10.69 -11.63
CA LEU A 313 -6.85 -11.52 -12.05
C LEU A 313 -7.88 -11.69 -10.94
N LYS A 314 -7.43 -12.03 -9.73
CA LYS A 314 -8.28 -12.15 -8.54
C LYS A 314 -9.04 -10.85 -8.26
N ALA A 315 -8.36 -9.71 -8.27
CA ALA A 315 -8.98 -8.40 -8.05
C ALA A 315 -10.01 -8.05 -9.14
N TRP A 316 -9.68 -8.36 -10.39
CA TRP A 316 -10.54 -8.15 -11.54
C TRP A 316 -11.82 -8.99 -11.49
N GLU A 317 -11.73 -10.28 -11.18
CA GLU A 317 -12.90 -11.16 -11.03
C GLU A 317 -13.84 -10.67 -9.93
N LEU A 318 -13.28 -10.30 -8.77
CA LEU A 318 -14.06 -9.73 -7.67
C LEU A 318 -14.72 -8.40 -8.09
N LEU A 319 -14.02 -7.55 -8.84
CA LEU A 319 -14.56 -6.30 -9.37
C LEU A 319 -15.73 -6.55 -10.32
N GLN A 320 -15.58 -7.46 -11.29
CA GLN A 320 -16.65 -7.79 -12.23
C GLN A 320 -17.91 -8.28 -11.50
N GLY A 321 -17.74 -9.09 -10.45
CA GLY A 321 -18.84 -9.50 -9.56
C GLY A 321 -19.54 -8.30 -8.91
N ARG A 322 -18.79 -7.33 -8.38
CA ARG A 322 -19.36 -6.10 -7.80
C ARG A 322 -20.10 -5.24 -8.82
N ILE A 323 -19.53 -5.05 -10.01
CA ILE A 323 -20.16 -4.28 -11.09
C ILE A 323 -21.48 -4.93 -11.54
N ALA A 324 -21.51 -6.26 -11.66
CA ALA A 324 -22.74 -6.98 -11.99
C ALA A 324 -23.84 -6.78 -10.93
N GLN A 325 -23.49 -6.84 -9.64
CA GLN A 325 -24.44 -6.60 -8.55
C GLN A 325 -24.99 -5.17 -8.52
N LEU A 326 -24.17 -4.17 -8.89
CA LEU A 326 -24.62 -2.78 -9.03
C LEU A 326 -25.64 -2.62 -10.16
N HIS A 327 -25.48 -3.36 -11.25
CA HIS A 327 -26.43 -3.35 -12.38
C HIS A 327 -27.75 -4.06 -12.03
N GLU A 328 -27.69 -5.12 -11.22
CA GLU A 328 -28.88 -5.85 -10.73
C GLU A 328 -29.62 -5.15 -9.58
N GLY A 329 -29.14 -4.00 -9.10
CA GLY A 329 -29.78 -3.25 -8.01
C GLY A 329 -29.69 -3.89 -6.63
N LYS A 330 -28.84 -4.92 -6.44
CA LYS A 330 -28.73 -5.70 -5.20
C LYS A 330 -27.82 -5.08 -4.13
N LEU A 331 -27.01 -4.08 -4.50
CA LEU A 331 -26.27 -3.25 -3.55
C LEU A 331 -27.10 -2.01 -3.18
N GLN A 332 -28.24 -2.23 -2.52
CA GLN A 332 -28.87 -1.19 -1.70
C GLN A 332 -28.31 -1.33 -0.28
N CYS A 333 -27.91 -0.20 0.30
CA CYS A 333 -27.19 -0.06 1.55
C CYS A 333 -27.76 -0.91 2.70
N ASP A 334 -26.88 -1.66 3.37
CA ASP A 334 -27.04 -2.04 4.78
C ASP A 334 -26.91 -0.76 5.65
N GLU A 335 -27.87 0.16 5.51
CA GLU A 335 -28.10 1.21 6.48
C GLU A 335 -29.07 0.68 7.54
N GLY A 336 -28.52 0.35 8.72
CA GLY A 336 -29.26 0.43 9.98
C GLY A 336 -30.05 -0.81 10.40
N LYS A 337 -29.35 -1.82 10.91
CA LYS A 337 -29.87 -2.61 12.05
C LYS A 337 -28.77 -2.87 13.07
N ARG A 338 -28.47 -1.85 13.87
CA ARG A 338 -28.07 -2.07 15.27
C ARG A 338 -29.36 -2.08 16.08
N HIS A 339 -29.74 -3.25 16.58
CA HIS A 339 -30.53 -3.38 17.80
C HIS A 339 -29.60 -3.73 18.93
#